data_AF-A0A3D4Q9U9-F1
#
_entry.id   AF-A0A3D4Q9U9-F1
#
_cell.length_a   1.000
_cell.length_b   1.000
_cell.length_c   1.000
_cell.angle_alpha   90.00
_cell.angle_beta   90.00
_cell.angle_gamma   90.00
#
_symmetry.space_group_name_H-M   'P 1'
#
loop_
_entity.id
_entity.type
_entity.pdbx_description
1 polymer ?
#
loop_
_entity_poly.entity_id
_entity_poly.type
_entity_poly.pdbx_seq_one_letter_code
_entity_poly.pdbx_strand_id
1 'polypeptide(L)'
;MKRPNTTSAMTALVVQIRTQISFDELDEARVCSGKCVGCAKKLLEYLEQEVIHWEYSLARGEVPSLGDINKLARSAKKIYKVLQLNNLV
;
A
#
# COMPACT_ATOMS: atom_id res chain seq x y z
N MET A 1 5.15 25.72 10.72
CA MET A 1 4.84 24.32 10.34
C MET A 1 5.71 23.38 11.15
N LYS A 2 5.10 22.47 11.92
CA LYS A 2 5.83 21.42 12.67
C LYS A 2 6.24 20.34 11.66
N ARG A 3 7.53 19.96 11.60
CA ARG A 3 7.96 18.86 10.73
C ARG A 3 7.20 17.60 11.17
N PRO A 4 6.51 16.89 10.28
CA PRO A 4 5.86 15.65 10.64
C PRO A 4 6.92 14.68 11.16
N ASN A 5 6.65 14.07 12.32
CA ASN A 5 7.49 12.98 12.81
C ASN A 5 7.23 11.73 11.97
N THR A 6 8.09 10.71 12.11
CA THR A 6 8.00 9.50 11.30
C THR A 6 6.69 8.75 11.53
N THR A 7 6.17 8.71 12.75
CA THR A 7 4.85 8.14 13.07
C THR A 7 3.73 8.82 12.28
N SER A 8 3.66 10.16 12.26
CA SER A 8 2.66 10.91 11.49
C SER A 8 2.84 10.70 9.98
N ALA A 9 4.08 10.63 9.50
CA ALA A 9 4.37 10.37 8.09
C ALA A 9 3.94 8.96 7.66
N MET A 10 4.22 7.93 8.46
CA MET A 10 3.78 6.56 8.19
C MET A 10 2.25 6.45 8.24
N THR A 11 1.61 7.08 9.24
CA THR A 11 0.14 7.11 9.34
C THR A 11 -0.49 7.73 8.09
N ALA A 12 0.03 8.88 7.65
CA ALA A 12 -0.44 9.54 6.44
C ALA A 12 -0.23 8.67 5.19
N LEU A 13 0.90 7.96 5.09
CA LEU A 13 1.19 7.06 3.98
C LEU A 13 0.22 5.87 3.93
N VAL A 14 -0.03 5.21 5.08
CA VAL A 14 -0.99 4.11 5.21
C VAL A 14 -2.39 4.56 4.77
N VAL A 15 -2.86 5.72 5.28
CA VAL A 15 -4.15 6.29 4.89
C VAL A 15 -4.19 6.58 3.40
N GLN A 16 -3.14 7.19 2.85
CA GLN A 16 -3.06 7.47 1.41
C GLN A 16 -3.18 6.19 0.58
N ILE A 17 -2.50 5.11 0.96
CA ILE A 17 -2.56 3.83 0.24
C ILE A 17 -3.98 3.27 0.26
N ARG A 18 -4.64 3.21 1.44
CA ARG A 18 -6.03 2.76 1.59
C ARG A 18 -7.02 3.58 0.76
N THR A 19 -6.79 4.89 0.64
CA THR A 19 -7.68 5.77 -0.15
C THR A 19 -7.49 5.64 -1.66
N GLN A 20 -6.31 5.20 -2.12
CA GLN A 20 -6.00 5.09 -3.54
C GLN A 20 -6.18 3.68 -4.10
N ILE A 21 -6.25 2.67 -3.24
CA ILE A 21 -6.35 1.26 -3.61
C ILE A 21 -7.51 0.64 -2.85
N SER A 22 -8.59 0.31 -3.56
CA SER A 22 -9.73 -0.43 -3.03
C SER A 22 -9.39 -1.92 -2.90
N PHE A 23 -8.70 -2.31 -1.83
CA PHE A 23 -8.32 -3.72 -1.59
C PHE A 23 -9.53 -4.67 -1.61
N ASP A 24 -10.68 -4.23 -1.07
CA ASP A 24 -11.89 -5.06 -0.94
C ASP A 24 -12.73 -5.16 -2.25
N GLU A 25 -12.60 -4.21 -3.17
CA GLU A 25 -13.42 -4.14 -4.41
C GLU A 25 -12.77 -4.86 -5.60
N LEU A 26 -11.50 -5.24 -5.45
CA LEU A 26 -10.69 -5.92 -6.47
C LEU A 26 -10.80 -7.44 -6.31
N ASP A 27 -11.98 -7.97 -6.65
CA ASP A 27 -12.24 -9.43 -6.68
C ASP A 27 -11.25 -10.16 -7.59
N GLU A 28 -10.90 -11.39 -7.22
CA GLU A 28 -9.95 -12.27 -7.91
C GLU A 28 -10.31 -12.45 -9.39
N ALA A 29 -11.62 -12.58 -9.69
CA ALA A 29 -12.10 -12.66 -11.06
C ALA A 29 -11.76 -11.39 -11.85
N ARG A 30 -11.95 -10.18 -11.29
CA ARG A 30 -11.65 -8.91 -11.97
C ARG A 30 -10.15 -8.69 -12.16
N VAL A 31 -9.34 -9.09 -11.18
CA VAL A 31 -7.88 -8.94 -11.25
C VAL A 31 -7.27 -9.87 -12.29
N CYS A 32 -7.84 -11.07 -12.47
CA CYS A 32 -7.31 -12.09 -13.38
C CYS A 32 -8.05 -12.20 -14.73
N SER A 33 -9.19 -11.53 -14.94
CA SER A 33 -9.96 -11.59 -16.20
C SER A 33 -9.49 -10.62 -17.29
N GLY A 34 -8.45 -9.82 -17.01
CA GLY A 34 -7.98 -8.75 -17.88
C GLY A 34 -6.54 -8.89 -18.32
N LYS A 35 -5.89 -7.75 -18.51
CA LYS A 35 -4.45 -7.68 -18.76
C LYS A 35 -3.71 -8.27 -17.54
N CYS A 36 -2.68 -9.08 -17.79
CA CYS A 36 -1.93 -9.79 -16.76
C CYS A 36 -0.44 -9.43 -16.86
N VAL A 37 -0.11 -8.18 -16.52
CA VAL A 37 1.27 -7.65 -16.53
C VAL A 37 1.75 -7.48 -15.10
N GLY A 38 2.59 -8.41 -14.64
CA GLY A 38 2.91 -8.57 -13.23
C GLY A 38 1.69 -9.06 -12.46
N CYS A 39 1.82 -10.10 -11.63
CA CYS A 39 0.67 -10.67 -10.92
C CYS A 39 0.10 -9.64 -9.93
N ALA A 40 -0.86 -8.84 -10.40
CA ALA A 40 -1.46 -7.73 -9.66
C ALA A 40 -2.10 -8.22 -8.36
N LYS A 41 -2.69 -9.42 -8.37
CA LYS A 41 -3.24 -10.10 -7.19
C LYS A 41 -2.18 -10.25 -6.10
N LYS A 42 -1.08 -10.94 -6.41
CA LYS A 42 -0.03 -11.21 -5.42
C LYS A 42 0.63 -9.94 -4.91
N LEU A 43 0.73 -8.91 -5.76
CA LEU A 43 1.24 -7.61 -5.38
C LEU A 43 0.26 -6.85 -4.47
N LEU A 44 -1.05 -6.93 -4.73
CA LEU A 44 -2.10 -6.38 -3.86
C LEU A 44 -2.07 -7.05 -2.49
N GLU A 45 -2.05 -8.39 -2.45
CA GLU A 45 -1.96 -9.16 -1.21
C GLU A 45 -0.73 -8.77 -0.38
N TYR A 46 0.44 -8.64 -1.04
CA TYR A 46 1.66 -8.19 -0.37
C TYR A 46 1.52 -6.76 0.19
N LEU A 47 0.98 -5.83 -0.60
CA LEU A 47 0.82 -4.44 -0.16
C LEU A 47 -0.18 -4.33 0.99
N GLU A 48 -1.27 -5.09 0.94
CA GLU A 48 -2.27 -5.15 2.01
C GLU A 48 -1.65 -5.65 3.31
N GLN A 49 -0.85 -6.71 3.26
CA GLN A 49 -0.15 -7.22 4.44
C GLN A 49 0.80 -6.18 5.05
N GLU A 50 1.55 -5.43 4.23
CA GLU A 50 2.41 -4.36 4.72
C GLU A 50 1.61 -3.21 5.36
N VAL A 51 0.46 -2.86 4.78
CA VAL A 51 -0.44 -1.85 5.33
C VAL A 51 -0.99 -2.29 6.69
N ILE A 52 -1.52 -3.52 6.79
CA ILE A 52 -2.03 -4.10 8.04
C ILE A 52 -0.93 -4.16 9.10
N HIS A 53 0.29 -4.55 8.70
CA HIS A 53 1.45 -4.58 9.59
C HIS A 53 1.69 -3.20 10.22
N TRP A 54 1.75 -2.14 9.41
CA TRP A 54 1.98 -0.79 9.91
C TRP A 54 0.80 -0.23 10.71
N GLU A 55 -0.44 -0.51 10.32
CA GLU A 55 -1.63 -0.17 11.11
C GLU A 55 -1.53 -0.76 12.53
N TYR A 56 -1.19 -2.05 12.63
CA TYR A 56 -1.07 -2.74 13.91
C TYR A 56 0.14 -2.25 14.71
N SER A 57 1.30 -2.04 14.08
CA SER A 57 2.51 -1.52 14.74
C SER A 57 2.33 -0.11 15.27
N LEU A 58 1.71 0.80 14.50
CA LEU A 58 1.38 2.15 14.94
C LEU A 58 0.39 2.12 16.12
N ALA A 59 -0.61 1.24 16.10
CA ALA A 59 -1.55 1.07 17.21
C ALA A 59 -0.89 0.61 18.51
N ARG A 60 0.22 -0.14 18.43
CA ARG A 60 1.05 -0.52 19.60
C ARG A 60 2.06 0.55 20.03
N GLY A 61 2.11 1.69 19.35
CA GLY A 61 3.06 2.76 19.65
C GLY A 61 4.47 2.54 19.09
N GLU A 62 4.64 1.61 18.13
CA GLU A 62 5.93 1.46 17.45
C GLU A 62 6.24 2.70 16.60
N VAL A 63 7.48 3.16 16.68
CA VAL A 63 7.93 4.35 15.93
C VAL A 63 8.66 3.89 14.66
N PRO A 64 8.09 4.11 13.47
CA PRO A 64 8.74 3.75 12.22
C PRO A 64 10.00 4.59 11.99
N SER A 65 10.98 4.00 11.30
CA SER A 65 12.14 4.73 10.78
C SER A 65 11.81 5.42 9.45
N LEU A 66 12.68 6.33 9.01
CA LEU A 66 12.62 6.88 7.65
C LEU A 66 12.82 5.80 6.57
N GLY A 67 13.61 4.76 6.89
CA GLY A 67 13.83 3.62 6.00
C GLY A 67 12.54 2.83 5.75
N ASP A 68 11.76 2.62 6.80
CA ASP A 68 10.48 1.92 6.75
C ASP A 68 9.46 2.66 5.88
N ILE A 69 9.33 3.97 6.10
CA ILE A 69 8.45 4.84 5.30
C ILE A 69 8.85 4.77 3.83
N ASN A 70 10.14 4.90 3.53
CA ASN A 70 10.64 4.85 2.16
C ASN A 70 10.42 3.48 1.52
N LYS A 71 10.58 2.39 2.27
CA LYS A 71 10.32 1.03 1.79
C LYS A 71 8.85 0.86 1.41
N LEU A 72 7.93 1.19 2.32
CA LEU A 72 6.48 1.09 2.06
C LEU A 72 6.08 1.98 0.87
N ALA A 73 6.53 3.23 0.82
CA ALA A 73 6.20 4.17 -0.25
C ALA A 73 6.70 3.67 -1.62
N ARG A 74 7.91 3.09 -1.68
CA ARG A 74 8.45 2.51 -2.91
C ARG A 74 7.67 1.29 -3.37
N SER A 75 7.31 0.40 -2.44
CA SER A 75 6.49 -0.78 -2.75
C SER A 75 5.12 -0.34 -3.27
N ALA A 76 4.43 0.53 -2.54
CA ALA A 76 3.13 1.07 -2.93
C ALA A 76 3.16 1.71 -4.31
N LYS A 77 4.15 2.58 -4.60
CA LYS A 77 4.28 3.25 -5.90
C LYS A 77 4.48 2.27 -7.06
N LYS A 78 5.30 1.23 -6.88
CA LYS A 78 5.53 0.20 -7.91
C LYS A 78 4.26 -0.61 -8.16
N ILE A 79 3.56 -0.99 -7.10
CA ILE A 79 2.35 -1.81 -7.16
C ILE A 79 1.21 -1.00 -7.80
N TYR A 80 1.03 0.25 -7.39
CA TYR A 80 0.07 1.17 -8.02
C TYR A 80 0.30 1.28 -9.53
N LYS A 81 1.56 1.35 -9.98
CA LYS A 81 1.87 1.37 -11.41
C LYS A 81 1.44 0.08 -12.12
N VAL A 82 1.60 -1.07 -11.48
CA VAL A 82 1.10 -2.35 -12.00
C VAL A 82 -0.43 -2.35 -12.06
N LEU A 83 -1.11 -1.82 -11.06
CA LEU A 83 -2.58 -1.70 -11.07
C LEU A 83 -3.06 -0.85 -12.26
N GLN A 84 -2.43 0.30 -12.51
CA GLN A 84 -2.73 1.14 -13.68
C GLN A 84 -2.51 0.39 -14.99
N LEU A 85 -1.43 -0.39 -15.10
CA LEU A 85 -1.14 -1.16 -16.32
C LEU A 85 -2.17 -2.25 -16.60
N ASN A 86 -2.84 -2.74 -15.56
CA ASN A 86 -3.89 -3.75 -15.61
C ASN A 86 -5.31 -3.14 -15.55
N ASN A 87 -5.43 -1.80 -15.62
CA ASN A 87 -6.71 -1.05 -15.57
C ASN A 87 -7.54 -1.31 -14.31
N LEU A 88 -6.87 -1.49 -13.17
CA LEU A 88 -7.53 -1.74 -11.87
C LEU A 88 -7.72 -0.46 -11.03
N VAL A 89 -7.04 0.63 -11.42
CA VAL A 89 -7.12 1.99 -10.84
C VAL A 89 -6.88 3.04 -11.94
#